data_AF-A0A9C7UK23-F1
#
_entry.id   AF-A0A9C7UK23-F1
#
_cell.length_a   1.000
_cell.length_b   1.000
_cell.length_c   1.000
_cell.angle_alpha   90.00
_cell.angle_beta   90.00
_cell.angle_gamma   90.00
#
_symmetry.space_group_name_H-M   'P 1'
#
loop_
_entity.id
_entity.type
_entity.pdbx_description
1 polymer ?
#
loop_
_entity_poly.entity_id
_entity_poly.type
_entity_poly.pdbx_seq_one_letter_code
_entity_poly.pdbx_strand_id
1 'polypeptide(L)' 'MWVPLHFLLDEANREPLEWEWKGQKMETDSYLYASYRIWGLSLMMIDEMMGLLRP' A
#
# COMPACT_ATOMS: atom_id res chain seq x y z
N MET A 1 -9.39 0.21 12.03
CA MET A 1 -8.61 1.47 11.96
C MET A 1 -9.08 2.22 10.72
N TRP A 2 -9.19 3.55 10.79
CA TRP A 2 -9.61 4.38 9.66
C TRP A 2 -8.41 5.11 9.08
N VAL A 3 -8.27 5.07 7.75
CA VAL A 3 -7.19 5.78 7.00
C VAL A 3 -7.82 6.91 6.19
N PRO A 4 -7.29 8.14 6.26
CA PRO A 4 -7.77 9.24 5.43
C PRO A 4 -7.58 8.97 3.94
N LEU A 5 -8.60 9.24 3.12
CA LEU A 5 -8.54 8.97 1.67
C LEU A 5 -7.43 9.78 0.96
N HIS A 6 -7.19 11.02 1.39
CA HIS A 6 -6.12 11.85 0.84
C HIS A 6 -4.72 11.26 1.06
N PHE A 7 -4.53 10.47 2.13
CA PHE A 7 -3.27 9.78 2.38
C PHE A 7 -3.03 8.66 1.36
N LEU A 8 -4.09 7.93 0.98
CA LEU A 8 -4.05 6.86 -0.03
C LEU A 8 -3.98 7.39 -1.47
N LEU A 9 -4.40 8.64 -1.71
CA LEU A 9 -4.31 9.29 -3.02
C LEU A 9 -2.89 9.75 -3.35
N ASP A 10 -2.14 10.12 -2.33
CA ASP A 10 -0.79 10.66 -2.45
C ASP A 10 0.23 9.53 -2.54
N GLU A 11 0.76 9.32 -3.75
CA GLU A 11 1.75 8.29 -4.05
C GLU A 11 3.07 8.49 -3.29
N ALA A 12 3.36 9.69 -2.80
CA ALA A 12 4.53 9.94 -1.97
C ALA A 12 4.47 9.23 -0.61
N ASN A 13 3.28 8.78 -0.18
CA ASN A 13 3.10 8.01 1.05
C ASN A 13 3.40 6.51 0.87
N ARG A 14 3.75 6.05 -0.35
CA ARG A 14 4.16 4.65 -0.55
C ARG A 14 5.57 4.41 -0.06
N GLU A 15 5.72 3.33 0.69
CA GLU A 15 6.99 2.85 1.21
C GLU A 15 7.28 1.45 0.68
N PRO A 16 8.52 1.17 0.24
CA PRO A 16 8.92 -0.18 -0.12
C PRO A 16 8.90 -1.07 1.12
N LEU A 17 8.35 -2.27 0.95
CA LEU A 17 8.34 -3.34 1.92
C LEU A 17 9.17 -4.51 1.38
N GLU A 18 10.31 -4.75 2.02
CA GLU A 18 11.05 -5.99 1.84
C GLU A 18 10.38 -7.13 2.62
N TRP A 19 10.17 -8.26 1.95
CA TRP A 19 9.63 -9.48 2.55
C TRP A 19 10.26 -10.71 1.92
N GLU A 20 10.22 -11.85 2.61
CA GLU A 20 10.83 -13.09 2.13
C GLU A 20 9.75 -14.06 1.63
N TRP A 21 9.91 -14.54 0.40
CA TRP A 21 9.10 -15.62 -0.16
C TRP A 21 10.01 -16.75 -0.63
N LYS A 22 9.89 -17.93 -0.01
CA LYS A 22 10.66 -19.14 -0.35
C LYS A 22 12.18 -18.90 -0.39
N GLY A 23 12.72 -18.15 0.56
CA GLY A 23 14.15 -17.83 0.62
C GLY A 23 14.60 -16.74 -0.35
N GLN A 24 13.69 -16.14 -1.12
CA GLN A 24 13.98 -14.97 -1.96
C GLN A 24 13.47 -13.71 -1.30
N LYS A 25 14.32 -12.69 -1.23
CA LYS A 25 13.90 -11.34 -0.85
C LYS A 25 13.13 -10.72 -2.00
N MET A 26 11.91 -10.31 -1.72
CA MET A 26 11.03 -9.59 -2.62
C MET A 26 10.80 -8.20 -2.08
N GLU A 27 10.69 -7.23 -2.99
CA GLU A 27 10.32 -5.86 -2.67
C GLU A 27 8.94 -5.60 -3.27
N THR A 28 8.02 -5.09 -2.46
CA THR A 28 6.67 -4.71 -2.87
C THR A 28 6.30 -3.38 -2.25
N ASP A 29 5.42 -2.63 -2.90
CA ASP A 29 4.91 -1.39 -2.31
C ASP A 29 4.05 -1.66 -1.07
N SER A 30 3.98 -0.65 -0.20
CA SER A 30 3.12 -0.64 0.98
C SER A 30 2.77 0.79 1.39
N TYR A 31 1.82 0.93 2.29
CA TYR A 31 1.60 2.16 3.05
C TYR A 31 1.90 1.92 4.53
N LEU A 32 2.55 2.89 5.18
CA LEU A 32 2.72 2.90 6.63
C LEU A 32 1.87 4.02 7.24
N TYR A 33 0.79 3.67 7.93
CA TYR A 33 -0.11 4.63 8.57
C TYR A 33 -0.32 4.29 10.05
N ALA A 34 0.02 5.23 10.94
CA ALA A 34 -0.14 5.07 12.39
C ALA A 34 0.40 3.73 12.94
N SER A 35 1.59 3.34 12.46
CA SER A 35 2.27 2.07 12.77
C SER A 35 1.66 0.81 12.16
N TYR A 36 0.59 0.93 11.36
CA TYR A 36 0.02 -0.18 10.60
C TYR A 36 0.55 -0.18 9.18
N ARG A 37 0.95 -1.36 8.70
CA ARG A 37 1.40 -1.54 7.32
C ARG A 37 0.30 -2.16 6.47
N ILE A 38 -0.03 -1.49 5.38
CA ILE A 38 -1.01 -1.95 4.39
C ILE A 38 -0.23 -2.41 3.18
N TRP A 39 -0.33 -3.69 2.83
CA TRP A 39 0.43 -4.32 1.77
C TRP A 39 -0.33 -5.53 1.21
N GLY A 40 0.19 -6.16 0.16
CA GLY A 40 -0.39 -7.35 -0.44
C GLY A 40 -1.79 -7.10 -1.02
N LEU A 41 -2.72 -8.04 -0.81
CA LEU A 41 -4.06 -7.98 -1.41
C LEU A 41 -4.85 -6.73 -1.03
N SER A 42 -4.77 -6.28 0.23
CA SER A 42 -5.45 -5.05 0.66
C SER A 42 -4.94 -3.83 -0.10
N LEU A 43 -3.65 -3.78 -0.41
CA LEU A 43 -3.06 -2.71 -1.21
C LEU A 43 -3.59 -2.76 -2.65
N MET A 44 -3.63 -3.96 -3.26
CA MET A 44 -4.16 -4.13 -4.61
C MET A 44 -5.63 -3.68 -4.72
N MET A 45 -6.47 -4.03 -3.75
CA MET A 45 -7.87 -3.59 -3.71
C MET A 45 -8.00 -2.07 -3.59
N ILE A 46 -7.15 -1.46 -2.76
CA ILE A 46 -7.09 0.00 -2.64
C ILE A 46 -6.67 0.62 -3.97
N ASP A 47 -5.66 0.05 -4.65
CA ASP A 47 -5.17 0.56 -5.93
C ASP A 47 -6.25 0.54 -7.00
N GLU A 48 -7.02 -0.55 -7.11
CA GLU A 48 -8.17 -0.62 -8.00
C GLU A 48 -9.22 0.45 -7.67
N MET A 49 -9.56 0.61 -6.38
CA MET A 49 -10.53 1.60 -5.93
C MET A 49 -10.05 3.04 -6.19
N MET A 50 -8.76 3.32 -5.96
CA MET A 50 -8.17 4.62 -6.24
C MET A 50 -8.11 4.90 -7.74
N GLY A 51 -7.89 3.88 -8.57
CA GLY A 51 -7.98 3.96 -10.02
C GLY A 51 -9.34 4.44 -10.51
N LEU A 52 -10.43 4.08 -9.82
CA LEU A 52 -11.78 4.57 -10.15
C LEU A 52 -12.02 6.04 -9.80
N LEU A 53 -11.21 6.61 -8.90
CA LEU A 53 -11.34 7.99 -8.43
C LEU A 53 -10.45 8.97 -9.18
N ARG A 54 -9.49 8.47 -9.98
CA ARG A 54 -8.63 9.28 -10.83
C ARG A 54 -9.37 9.54 -12.17
N PRO A 55 -9.51 10.80 -12.61
CA PRO A 55 -10.21 11.16 -13.85
C PRO A 55 -9.47 10.70 -15.11
#